data_AF-A0A957RFF1-F1
#
_entry.id   AF-A0A957RFF1-F1
#
_cell.length_a   1.000
_cell.length_b   1.000
_cell.length_c   1.000
_cell.angle_alpha   90.00
_cell.angle_beta   90.00
_cell.angle_gamma   90.00
#
_symmetry.space_group_name_H-M   'P 1'
#
loop_
_entity.id
_entity.type
_entity.pdbx_description
1 polymer ?
#
loop_
_entity_poly.entity_id
_entity_poly.type
_entity_poly.pdbx_seq_one_letter_code
_entity_poly.pdbx_strand_id
1 'polypeptide(L)'
;MNRLPFIVFGAVIGLMGGFSFGMVIFPWLADQIMPNLPRMFYLNVARMGLPLSLLWIPGGALAAYWGGARRGALLMGLSGLIAGGIYAAVVAPGSHFAPLVGLAAGAGLLYGGGAGLLIGGGLPSAEMIPPKK
;
A
#
# COMPACT_ATOMS: atom_id res chain seq x y z
N MET A 1 -24.96 -6.95 -9.29
CA MET A 1 -23.95 -8.02 -9.41
C MET A 1 -23.31 -8.25 -8.06
N ASN A 2 -23.01 -9.49 -7.71
CA ASN A 2 -22.26 -9.82 -6.50
C ASN A 2 -20.82 -9.28 -6.68
N ARG A 3 -20.43 -8.27 -5.89
CA ARG A 3 -19.08 -7.68 -5.95
C ARG A 3 -18.06 -8.38 -5.06
N LEU A 4 -18.48 -9.39 -4.29
CA LEU A 4 -17.62 -10.13 -3.37
C LEU A 4 -16.33 -10.67 -4.03
N PRO A 5 -16.36 -11.26 -5.25
CA PRO A 5 -15.13 -11.74 -5.89
C PRO A 5 -14.12 -10.63 -6.18
N PHE A 6 -14.59 -9.44 -6.57
CA PHE A 6 -13.73 -8.28 -6.83
C PHE A 6 -13.12 -7.73 -5.54
N ILE A 7 -13.90 -7.68 -4.46
CA ILE A 7 -13.42 -7.26 -3.14
C ILE A 7 -12.32 -8.21 -2.65
N VAL A 8 -12.56 -9.52 -2.74
CA VAL A 8 -11.57 -10.54 -2.34
C VAL A 8 -10.31 -10.44 -3.20
N PHE A 9 -10.45 -10.29 -4.51
CA PHE A 9 -9.32 -10.06 -5.41
C PHE A 9 -8.52 -8.82 -5.00
N GLY A 10 -9.20 -7.68 -4.82
CA GLY A 10 -8.57 -6.44 -4.38
C GLY A 10 -7.85 -6.57 -3.05
N ALA A 11 -8.45 -7.27 -2.08
CA ALA A 11 -7.84 -7.55 -0.78
C ALA A 11 -6.54 -8.34 -0.90
N VAL A 12 -6.52 -9.38 -1.75
CA VAL A 12 -5.32 -10.20 -2.02
C VAL A 12 -4.23 -9.36 -2.68
N ILE A 13 -4.57 -8.56 -3.69
CA ILE A 13 -3.58 -7.68 -4.33
C ILE A 13 -3.07 -6.62 -3.35
N GLY A 14 -3.94 -6.07 -2.51
CA GLY A 14 -3.56 -5.15 -1.44
C GLY A 14 -2.54 -5.77 -0.49
N LEU A 15 -2.80 -6.99 -0.02
CA LEU A 15 -1.87 -7.75 0.83
C LEU A 15 -0.51 -7.97 0.14
N MET A 16 -0.52 -8.45 -1.10
CA MET A 16 0.72 -8.69 -1.87
C MET A 16 1.48 -7.39 -2.12
N GLY A 17 0.77 -6.30 -2.41
CA GLY A 17 1.34 -4.96 -2.56
C GLY A 17 2.01 -4.48 -1.28
N GLY A 18 1.32 -4.58 -0.14
CA GLY A 18 1.88 -4.22 1.17
C GLY A 18 3.10 -5.05 1.55
N PHE A 19 3.08 -6.35 1.25
CA PHE A 19 4.20 -7.25 1.55
C PHE A 19 5.42 -6.95 0.69
N SER A 20 5.22 -6.77 -0.62
CA SER A 20 6.27 -6.31 -1.54
C SER A 20 6.85 -4.96 -1.11
N PHE A 21 5.98 -4.02 -0.74
CA PHE A 21 6.41 -2.71 -0.26
C PHE A 21 7.28 -2.80 0.99
N GLY A 22 6.80 -3.51 2.03
CA GLY A 22 7.49 -3.62 3.30
C GLY A 22 8.80 -4.42 3.22
N MET A 23 8.85 -5.48 2.40
CA MET A 23 10.01 -6.38 2.36
C MET A 23 11.07 -5.97 1.34
N VAL A 24 10.69 -5.25 0.28
CA VAL A 24 11.58 -4.96 -0.84
C VAL A 24 11.70 -3.46 -1.08
N ILE A 25 10.58 -2.79 -1.39
CA ILE A 25 10.61 -1.41 -1.88
C ILE A 25 11.10 -0.44 -0.81
N PHE A 26 10.54 -0.50 0.39
CA PHE A 26 10.88 0.41 1.46
C PHE A 26 12.31 0.22 1.99
N PRO A 27 12.77 -1.01 2.30
CA PRO A 27 14.15 -1.22 2.76
C PRO A 27 15.18 -0.82 1.71
N TRP A 28 14.89 -1.09 0.43
CA TRP A 28 15.75 -0.66 -0.67
C TRP A 28 15.81 0.87 -0.78
N LEU A 29 14.68 1.58 -0.76
CA LEU A 29 14.66 3.05 -0.77
C LEU A 29 15.35 3.66 0.44
N ALA A 30 15.12 3.08 1.62
CA ALA A 30 15.72 3.53 2.87
C ALA A 30 17.24 3.42 2.81
N ASP A 31 17.77 2.32 2.26
CA ASP A 31 19.22 2.10 2.08
C ASP A 31 19.86 3.09 1.09
N GLN A 32 19.16 3.40 -0.02
CA GLN A 32 19.65 4.35 -1.01
C GLN A 32 19.70 5.80 -0.51
N ILE A 33 18.76 6.19 0.36
CA ILE A 33 18.64 7.58 0.83
C ILE A 33 19.35 7.78 2.16
N MET A 34 19.40 6.75 3.00
CA MET A 34 20.04 6.76 4.32
C MET A 34 21.04 5.61 4.43
N PRO A 35 22.27 5.82 3.93
CA PRO A 35 23.30 4.81 4.07
C PRO A 35 23.62 4.58 5.57
N ASN A 36 23.90 3.34 5.93
CA ASN A 36 24.25 2.88 7.29
C ASN A 36 23.09 2.81 8.29
N LEU A 37 21.89 2.42 7.85
CA LEU A 37 20.81 2.11 8.79
C LEU A 37 21.22 0.96 9.74
N PRO A 38 20.86 1.05 11.03
CA PRO A 38 21.25 0.05 12.02
C PRO A 38 20.62 -1.31 11.70
N ARG A 39 21.32 -2.41 12.00
CA ARG A 39 20.81 -3.78 11.81
C ARG A 39 19.40 -4.00 12.36
N MET A 40 19.08 -3.36 13.49
CA MET A 40 17.76 -3.43 14.11
C MET A 40 16.62 -2.93 13.21
N PHE A 41 16.87 -1.97 12.32
CA PHE A 41 15.90 -1.53 11.33
C PHE A 41 15.46 -2.70 10.44
N TYR A 42 16.40 -3.41 9.81
CA TYR A 42 16.09 -4.54 8.93
C TYR A 42 15.45 -5.72 9.65
N LEU A 43 15.83 -5.97 10.92
CA LEU A 43 15.18 -6.99 11.74
C LEU A 43 13.72 -6.62 12.06
N ASN A 44 13.46 -5.35 12.36
CA ASN A 44 12.11 -4.85 12.62
C ASN A 44 11.26 -4.88 11.35
N VAL A 45 11.82 -4.49 10.20
CA VAL A 45 11.20 -4.63 8.87
C VAL A 45 10.78 -6.09 8.64
N ALA A 46 11.69 -7.05 8.84
CA ALA A 46 11.39 -8.47 8.62
C ALA A 46 10.29 -8.99 9.56
N ARG A 47 10.32 -8.59 10.83
CA ARG A 47 9.30 -8.98 11.83
C ARG A 47 7.93 -8.36 11.54
N MET A 48 7.91 -7.09 11.15
CA MET A 48 6.69 -6.31 10.96
C MET A 48 6.17 -6.34 9.53
N GLY A 49 6.91 -6.94 8.59
CA GLY A 49 6.56 -7.07 7.19
C GLY A 49 5.14 -7.60 7.00
N LEU A 50 4.86 -8.82 7.45
CA LEU A 50 3.53 -9.43 7.30
C LEU A 50 2.44 -8.69 8.10
N PRO A 51 2.60 -8.40 9.40
CA PRO A 51 1.56 -7.69 10.17
C PRO A 51 1.14 -6.35 9.55
N LEU A 52 2.10 -5.55 9.07
CA LEU A 52 1.81 -4.23 8.54
C LEU A 52 1.33 -4.26 7.09
N SER A 53 1.59 -5.35 6.36
CA SER A 53 1.01 -5.58 5.03
C SER A 53 -0.50 -5.75 5.09
N LEU A 54 -1.05 -6.22 6.21
CA LEU A 54 -2.50 -6.33 6.41
C LEU A 54 -3.21 -4.97 6.31
N LEU A 55 -2.51 -3.87 6.61
CA LEU A 55 -3.06 -2.51 6.51
C LEU A 55 -3.38 -2.11 5.06
N TRP A 56 -2.83 -2.82 4.07
CA TRP A 56 -3.07 -2.55 2.64
C TRP A 56 -4.32 -3.27 2.11
N ILE A 57 -4.85 -4.26 2.84
CA ILE A 57 -6.04 -5.03 2.46
C ILE A 57 -7.26 -4.13 2.20
N PRO A 58 -7.63 -3.21 3.12
CA PRO A 58 -8.78 -2.35 2.91
C PRO A 58 -8.62 -1.46 1.67
N GLY A 59 -7.41 -0.95 1.42
CA GLY A 59 -7.12 -0.14 0.24
C GLY A 59 -7.38 -0.87 -1.06
N GLY A 60 -6.86 -2.11 -1.17
CA GLY A 60 -7.04 -2.93 -2.36
C GLY A 60 -8.50 -3.35 -2.56
N ALA A 61 -9.17 -3.73 -1.47
CA ALA A 61 -10.60 -4.06 -1.47
C ALA A 61 -11.46 -2.88 -1.94
N LEU A 62 -11.19 -1.67 -1.45
CA LEU A 62 -11.92 -0.46 -1.85
C LEU A 62 -11.62 -0.08 -3.30
N ALA A 63 -10.36 -0.14 -3.73
CA ALA A 63 -9.97 0.12 -5.11
C ALA A 63 -10.70 -0.81 -6.09
N ALA A 64 -10.82 -2.10 -5.74
CA ALA A 64 -11.54 -3.07 -6.55
C ALA A 64 -13.07 -2.91 -6.48
N TYR A 65 -13.61 -2.56 -5.31
CA TYR A 65 -15.04 -2.36 -5.14
C TYR A 65 -15.57 -1.21 -5.99
N TRP A 66 -14.87 -0.07 -5.99
CA TRP A 66 -15.29 1.11 -6.74
C TRP A 66 -14.94 1.03 -8.22
N GLY A 67 -13.84 0.33 -8.57
CA GLY A 67 -13.31 0.27 -9.92
C GLY A 67 -12.89 1.65 -10.45
N GLY A 68 -12.47 1.68 -11.72
CA GLY A 68 -11.96 2.87 -12.37
C GLY A 68 -10.53 3.25 -11.94
N ALA A 69 -9.65 3.48 -12.92
CA ALA A 69 -8.22 3.73 -12.69
C ALA A 69 -7.97 4.89 -11.71
N ARG A 70 -8.62 6.04 -11.91
CA ARG A 70 -8.40 7.23 -11.06
C ARG A 70 -8.79 7.00 -9.60
N ARG A 71 -9.92 6.33 -9.35
CA ARG A 71 -10.38 6.02 -7.99
C ARG A 71 -9.55 4.94 -7.34
N GLY A 72 -9.22 3.89 -8.08
CA GLY A 72 -8.32 2.84 -7.62
C GLY A 72 -6.97 3.42 -7.18
N ALA A 73 -6.37 4.29 -7.99
CA ALA A 73 -5.12 4.98 -7.68
C ALA A 73 -5.21 5.82 -6.40
N LEU A 74 -6.29 6.59 -6.24
CA LEU A 74 -6.47 7.42 -5.04
C LEU A 74 -6.67 6.58 -3.79
N LEU A 75 -7.57 5.60 -3.82
CA LEU A 75 -7.89 4.76 -2.66
C LEU A 75 -6.69 3.94 -2.20
N MET A 76 -6.00 3.32 -3.16
CA MET A 76 -4.83 2.51 -2.88
C MET A 76 -3.62 3.37 -2.53
N GLY A 77 -3.45 4.53 -3.17
CA GLY A 77 -2.40 5.49 -2.85
C GLY A 77 -2.54 6.04 -1.43
N LEU A 78 -3.73 6.48 -1.03
CA LEU A 78 -3.96 6.95 0.35
C LEU A 78 -3.73 5.84 1.37
N SER A 79 -4.15 4.61 1.05
CA SER A 79 -3.88 3.45 1.90
C SER A 79 -2.38 3.19 2.02
N GLY A 80 -1.64 3.28 0.92
CA GLY A 80 -0.18 3.14 0.91
C GLY A 80 0.54 4.28 1.64
N LEU A 81 0.04 5.51 1.58
CA LEU A 81 0.54 6.65 2.36
C LEU A 81 0.44 6.37 3.85
N ILE A 82 -0.77 6.01 4.31
CA ILE A 82 -1.05 5.77 5.72
C ILE A 82 -0.26 4.55 6.19
N ALA A 83 -0.35 3.43 5.47
CA ALA A 83 0.32 2.20 5.85
C ALA A 83 1.84 2.33 5.79
N GLY A 84 2.39 3.02 4.78
CA GLY A 84 3.83 3.30 4.70
C GLY A 84 4.31 4.19 5.84
N GLY A 85 3.56 5.25 6.18
CA GLY A 85 3.86 6.11 7.33
C GLY A 85 3.84 5.34 8.65
N ILE A 86 2.81 4.52 8.90
CA ILE A 86 2.73 3.63 10.06
C ILE A 86 3.90 2.64 10.06
N TYR A 87 4.24 2.10 8.89
CA TYR A 87 5.32 1.15 8.75
C TYR A 87 6.64 1.72 9.23
N ALA A 88 7.05 2.86 8.66
CA ALA A 88 8.24 3.54 9.10
C ALA A 88 8.16 3.98 10.57
N ALA A 89 7.01 4.45 11.05
CA ALA A 89 6.89 4.88 12.45
C ALA A 89 7.17 3.74 13.44
N VAL A 90 6.83 2.50 13.09
CA VAL A 90 7.08 1.32 13.91
C VAL A 90 8.53 0.83 13.81
N VAL A 91 9.17 0.94 12.64
CA VAL A 91 10.51 0.36 12.41
C VAL A 91 11.65 1.37 12.50
N ALA A 92 11.37 2.67 12.39
CA ALA A 92 12.39 3.70 12.28
C ALA A 92 13.16 3.89 13.60
N PRO A 93 14.50 3.91 13.54
CA PRO A 93 15.32 4.27 14.69
C PRO A 93 15.19 5.76 15.02
N GLY A 94 15.33 6.12 16.30
CA GLY A 94 14.99 7.45 16.82
C GLY A 94 15.60 8.64 16.07
N SER A 95 16.87 8.55 15.65
CA SER A 95 17.54 9.62 14.90
C SER A 95 17.08 9.76 13.44
N HIS A 96 16.42 8.75 12.88
CA HIS A 96 15.95 8.71 11.48
C HIS A 96 14.43 8.69 11.36
N PHE A 97 13.70 8.90 12.46
CA PHE A 97 12.25 8.77 12.51
C PHE A 97 11.53 9.62 11.46
N ALA A 98 11.65 10.95 11.55
CA ALA A 98 10.95 11.88 10.68
C ALA A 98 11.23 11.64 9.17
N PRO A 99 12.50 11.50 8.73
CA PRO A 99 12.76 11.31 7.31
C PRO A 99 12.36 9.93 6.81
N LEU A 100 12.44 8.86 7.62
CA LEU A 100 11.96 7.53 7.21
C LEU A 100 10.44 7.48 7.10
N VAL A 101 9.72 8.14 8.00
CA VAL A 101 8.26 8.26 7.94
C VAL A 101 7.83 9.03 6.70
N GLY A 102 8.46 10.17 6.41
CA GLY A 102 8.19 10.94 5.20
C GLY A 102 8.48 10.13 3.92
N LEU A 103 9.63 9.44 3.89
CA LEU A 103 10.01 8.59 2.77
C LEU A 103 9.01 7.45 2.55
N ALA A 104 8.66 6.72 3.60
CA ALA A 104 7.76 5.58 3.49
C ALA A 104 6.34 5.99 3.14
N ALA A 105 5.85 7.11 3.67
CA ALA A 105 4.54 7.66 3.31
C ALA A 105 4.50 8.10 1.83
N GLY A 106 5.54 8.81 1.36
CA GLY A 106 5.64 9.23 -0.03
C GLY A 106 5.78 8.05 -0.99
N ALA A 107 6.68 7.10 -0.68
CA ALA A 107 6.87 5.89 -1.48
C ALA A 107 5.61 5.01 -1.47
N GLY A 108 4.95 4.89 -0.32
CA GLY A 108 3.70 4.15 -0.17
C GLY A 108 2.57 4.78 -0.97
N LEU A 109 2.47 6.11 -1.01
CA LEU A 109 1.51 6.83 -1.86
C LEU A 109 1.71 6.51 -3.34
N LEU A 110 2.95 6.61 -3.83
CA LEU A 110 3.27 6.39 -5.24
C LEU A 110 3.09 4.91 -5.64
N TYR A 111 3.64 4.01 -4.82
CA TYR A 111 3.56 2.56 -5.07
C TYR A 111 2.11 2.06 -4.96
N GLY A 112 1.40 2.46 -3.90
CA GLY A 112 -0.02 2.19 -3.72
C GLY A 112 -0.86 2.78 -4.85
N GLY A 113 -0.56 4.01 -5.27
CA GLY A 113 -1.23 4.65 -6.41
C GLY A 113 -1.07 3.86 -7.70
N GLY A 114 0.14 3.40 -8.00
CA GLY A 114 0.44 2.52 -9.13
C GLY A 114 -0.33 1.19 -9.06
N ALA A 115 -0.32 0.52 -7.92
CA ALA A 115 -1.09 -0.71 -7.70
C ALA A 115 -2.60 -0.46 -7.88
N GLY A 116 -3.09 0.67 -7.38
CA GLY A 116 -4.48 1.09 -7.50
C GLY A 116 -4.93 1.38 -8.93
N LEU A 117 -4.04 1.92 -9.78
CA LEU A 117 -4.32 2.08 -11.21
C LEU A 117 -4.58 0.73 -11.88
N LEU A 118 -3.82 -0.31 -11.51
CA LEU A 118 -3.96 -1.65 -12.08
C LEU A 118 -5.22 -2.34 -11.58
N ILE A 119 -5.48 -2.29 -10.26
CA ILE A 119 -6.67 -2.90 -9.64
C ILE A 119 -7.94 -2.22 -10.16
N GLY A 120 -8.00 -0.89 -10.05
CA GLY A 120 -9.17 -0.11 -10.44
C GLY A 120 -9.35 -0.04 -11.95
N GLY A 121 -8.28 0.09 -12.72
CA GLY A 121 -8.33 0.18 -14.18
C GLY A 121 -8.77 -1.12 -14.86
N GLY A 122 -8.48 -2.27 -14.24
CA GLY A 122 -8.95 -3.58 -14.72
C GLY A 122 -10.43 -3.84 -14.45
N LEU A 123 -11.15 -2.95 -13.75
CA LEU A 123 -12.54 -3.15 -13.33
C LEU A 123 -13.43 -1.98 -13.77
N PRO A 124 -14.66 -2.26 -14.26
CA PRO A 124 -15.59 -1.21 -14.65
C PRO A 124 -15.96 -0.33 -13.45
N SER A 125 -15.89 0.98 -13.64
CA SER A 125 -16.28 1.97 -12.62
C SER A 125 -17.71 1.72 -12.16
N ALA A 126 -17.95 1.83 -10.85
CA ALA A 126 -19.27 1.59 -10.27
C ALA A 126 -20.39 2.50 -10.83
N GLU A 127 -20.02 3.63 -11.42
CA GLU A 127 -20.92 4.60 -12.06
C GLU A 127 -21.41 4.19 -13.45
N MET A 128 -20.73 3.24 -14.11
CA MET A 128 -21.14 2.74 -15.43
C MET A 128 -22.18 1.61 -15.34
N ILE A 129 -22.65 1.27 -14.14
CA ILE A 129 -23.74 0.30 -13.96
C ILE A 129 -25.06 1.08 -13.94
N PRO A 130 -25.89 1.02 -15.01
CA PRO A 130 -27.18 1.69 -15.00
C PRO A 130 -28.04 1.15 -13.86
N PRO A 131 -28.89 1.98 -13.23
CA PRO A 131 -29.86 1.49 -12.26
C PRO A 131 -30.70 0.40 -12.93
N LYS A 132 -30.86 -0.75 -12.25
CA LYS A 132 -31.81 -1.78 -12.69
C LYS A 132 -33.19 -1.09 -12.81
N LYS A 133 -33.74 -1.09 -14.02
CA LYS A 133 -35.16 -0.81 -14.25
C LYS A 133 -36.00 -1.93 -13.64
#